data_AF-A0A7X9DXI5-F1
#
_entry.id   AF-A0A7X9DXI5-F1
#
_cell.length_a   1.000
_cell.length_b   1.000
_cell.length_c   1.000
_cell.angle_alpha   90.00
_cell.angle_beta   90.00
_cell.angle_gamma   90.00
#
_symmetry.space_group_name_H-M   'P 1'
#
loop_
_entity.id
_entity.type
_entity.pdbx_description
1 polymer ?
#
loop_
_entity_poly.entity_id
_entity_poly.type
_entity_poly.pdbx_seq_one_letter_code
_entity_poly.pdbx_strand_id
1 'polypeptide(L)' 'MKVTCPQCSTSYRVGDEKVPAGGAQIKCPRCSHLFVVRRPGEPAAPPASPPPAPAAAP' A
#
# COMPACT_ATOMS: atom_id res chain seq x y z
N MET A 1 7.05 -8.75 -9.86
CA MET A 1 5.97 -9.50 -9.16
C MET A 1 4.66 -9.59 -10.00
N LYS A 2 3.79 -10.58 -9.76
CA LYS A 2 2.48 -10.70 -10.45
C LYS A 2 1.41 -10.00 -9.62
N VAL A 3 0.75 -9.00 -10.18
CA VAL A 3 -0.34 -8.27 -9.51
C VAL A 3 -1.62 -8.42 -10.31
N THR A 4 -2.74 -8.41 -9.60
CA THR A 4 -4.07 -8.46 -10.20
C THR A 4 -4.70 -7.08 -10.09
N CYS A 5 -5.17 -6.52 -11.20
CA CYS A 5 -5.87 -5.24 -11.16
C CYS A 5 -7.22 -5.41 -10.44
N PRO A 6 -7.55 -4.58 -9.44
CA PRO A 6 -8.84 -4.67 -8.74
C PRO A 6 -10.02 -4.20 -9.60
N GLN A 7 -9.76 -3.43 -10.66
CA GLN A 7 -10.80 -2.84 -11.49
C GLN A 7 -11.27 -3.76 -12.63
N CYS A 8 -10.34 -4.48 -13.25
CA CYS A 8 -10.64 -5.38 -14.37
C CYS A 8 -10.26 -6.84 -14.12
N SER A 9 -9.79 -7.17 -12.91
CA SER A 9 -9.35 -8.51 -12.51
C SER A 9 -8.27 -9.12 -13.43
N THR A 10 -7.56 -8.27 -14.17
CA THR A 10 -6.50 -8.73 -15.07
C THR A 10 -5.23 -9.04 -14.28
N SER A 11 -4.64 -10.20 -14.54
CA SER A 11 -3.36 -10.57 -13.94
C SER A 11 -2.21 -10.13 -14.86
N TYR A 12 -1.25 -9.37 -14.35
CA TYR A 12 -0.10 -8.90 -15.12
C TYR A 12 1.15 -8.80 -14.26
N ARG A 13 2.33 -8.79 -14.91
CA ARG A 13 3.59 -8.56 -14.20
C ARG A 13 3.80 -7.06 -14.07
N VAL A 14 4.00 -6.61 -12.83
CA VAL A 14 4.48 -5.26 -12.53
C VAL A 14 5.93 -5.37 -12.09
N GLY A 15 6.77 -4.51 -12.65
CA GLY A 15 8.15 -4.37 -12.22
C GLY A 15 8.16 -3.88 -10.78
N ASP A 16 8.91 -4.58 -9.93
CA ASP A 16 9.01 -4.30 -8.49
C ASP A 16 9.50 -2.86 -8.21
N GLU A 17 10.21 -2.26 -9.17
CA GLU A 17 10.60 -0.84 -9.20
C GLU A 17 9.41 0.12 -9.09
N LYS A 18 8.24 -0.27 -9.64
CA LYS A 18 7.01 0.52 -9.56
C LYS A 18 6.17 0.21 -8.33
N VAL A 19 6.56 -0.75 -7.49
CA VAL A 19 5.85 -1.08 -6.23
C VAL A 19 6.83 -1.25 -5.06
N PRO A 20 7.41 -0.14 -4.57
CA PRO A 20 8.15 -0.08 -3.31
C PRO A 20 7.33 -0.50 -2.09
N ALA A 21 8.01 -0.74 -0.98
CA ALA A 21 7.44 -1.23 0.28
C ALA A 21 6.31 -0.34 0.84
N GLY A 22 6.43 0.99 0.74
CA GLY A 22 5.38 1.94 1.16
C GLY A 22 4.13 1.99 0.26
N GLY A 23 4.11 1.15 -0.77
CA GLY A 23 3.13 1.14 -1.83
C GLY A 23 3.42 2.18 -2.91
N ALA A 24 2.88 1.94 -4.09
CA ALA A 24 3.01 2.89 -5.17
C ALA A 24 1.79 2.92 -6.07
N GLN A 25 1.57 4.11 -6.61
CA GLN A 25 0.53 4.39 -7.56
C GLN A 25 0.94 3.84 -8.92
N ILE A 26 0.30 2.77 -9.34
CA ILE A 26 0.52 2.17 -10.65
C ILE A 26 -0.70 2.39 -11.53
N LYS A 27 -0.45 2.61 -12.82
CA LYS A 27 -1.49 2.67 -13.85
C LYS A 27 -1.63 1.30 -14.51
N CYS A 28 -2.82 0.73 -14.46
CA CYS A 28 -3.11 -0.51 -15.17
C CYS A 28 -2.99 -0.28 -16.69
N PRO A 29 -2.18 -1.06 -17.43
CA PRO A 29 -2.05 -0.88 -18.88
C PRO A 29 -3.30 -1.32 -19.65
N ARG A 30 -4.19 -2.11 -19.03
CA ARG A 30 -5.39 -2.65 -19.68
C ARG A 30 -6.60 -1.72 -19.60
N CYS A 31 -6.85 -1.15 -18.42
CA CYS A 31 -8.01 -0.28 -18.17
C CYS A 31 -7.62 1.16 -17.82
N SER A 32 -6.32 1.48 -17.79
CA SER A 32 -5.82 2.80 -17.36
C SER A 32 -6.17 3.21 -15.93
N HIS A 33 -6.67 2.28 -15.10
CA HIS A 33 -6.99 2.55 -13.71
C HIS A 33 -5.72 2.80 -12.88
N LEU A 34 -5.72 3.90 -12.13
CA LEU A 34 -4.65 4.27 -11.21
C LEU A 34 -5.01 3.76 -9.81
N PHE A 35 -4.18 2.90 -9.23
CA PHE A 35 -4.40 2.36 -7.89
C PHE A 35 -3.09 2.17 -7.14
N VAL A 36 -3.17 2.23 -5.82
CA VAL A 36 -2.02 2.03 -4.94
C VAL A 36 -1.90 0.54 -4.63
N VAL A 37 -0.83 -0.09 -5.09
CA VAL A 37 -0.51 -1.48 -4.72
C VAL A 37 0.45 -1.43 -3.53
N ARG A 38 0.11 -2.12 -2.44
CA ARG A 38 0.99 -2.35 -1.28
C ARG A 38 1.30 -3.84 -1.20
N ARG A 39 2.54 -4.20 -0.85
CA ARG A 39 2.88 -5.61 -0.60
C ARG A 39 2.20 -6.05 0.71
N PRO A 40 1.47 -7.18 0.72
CA PRO A 40 0.92 -7.73 1.96
C PRO A 40 2.09 -8.18 2.84
N GLY A 41 2.41 -7.40 3.87
CA GLY A 41 3.56 -7.63 4.73
C GLY A 41 4.01 -6.39 5.50
N GLU A 42 3.65 -5.18 5.05
CA GLU A 42 3.79 -3.99 5.88
C GLU A 42 2.44 -3.70 6.53
N PRO A 43 2.28 -3.92 7.86
CA PRO A 43 1.13 -3.39 8.55
C PRO A 43 1.14 -1.90 8.27
N ALA A 44 0.01 -1.37 7.78
CA ALA A 44 -0.20 0.06 7.81
C ALA A 44 0.05 0.46 9.26
N ALA A 45 1.21 1.05 9.55
CA ALA A 45 1.52 1.51 10.89
C ALA A 45 0.31 2.40 11.23
N PRO A 46 -0.52 2.01 12.22
CA PRO A 46 -1.51 2.94 12.70
C PRO A 46 -0.71 4.20 13.05
N PRO A 47 -1.20 5.41 12.70
CA PRO A 47 -0.54 6.62 13.17
C PRO A 47 -0.33 6.40 14.66
N ALA A 48 0.93 6.41 15.09
CA ALA A 48 1.31 6.17 16.46
C ALA A 48 0.35 7.03 17.29
N SER A 49 -0.62 6.36 17.93
CA SER A 49 -1.46 7.06 18.90
C SER A 49 -0.45 7.66 19.86
N PRO A 50 -0.42 9.00 20.00
CA PRO A 50 0.55 9.61 20.88
C PRO A 50 0.44 8.90 22.23
N PRO A 51 1.56 8.50 22.86
CA PRO A 51 1.49 7.87 24.16
C PRO A 51 0.62 8.79 25.04
N PRO A 52 -0.43 8.26 25.71
CA PRO A 52 -1.18 9.08 26.64
C PRO A 52 -0.17 9.67 27.62
N ALA A 53 -0.15 11.01 27.67
CA ALA A 53 0.72 11.80 28.51
C ALA A 53 0.74 11.24 29.95
N PRO A 54 1.90 11.28 30.63
CA PRO A 54 2.13 10.56 31.86
C PRO A 54 1.10 10.96 32.91
N ALA A 55 0.62 9.95 33.64
CA ALA A 55 -0.20 10.13 34.82
C ALA A 55 0.42 11.21 35.72
N ALA A 56 -0.41 12.22 35.98
CA ALA A 56 -0.16 13.27 36.95
C ALA A 56 0.24 12.69 38.32
N ALA A 57 1.24 13.36 38.93
CA ALA A 57 1.38 13.71 40.35
C ALA A 57 1.33 12.58 41.41
N PRO A 58 2.04 12.73 42.55
CA PRO A 58 1.89 13.86 43.49
C PRO A 58 2.95 14.96 43.37
#